data_AF-A0A1F4FCQ5-F1
#
_entry.id   AF-A0A1F4FCQ5-F1
#
_cell.length_a   1.000
_cell.length_b   1.000
_cell.length_c   1.000
_cell.angle_alpha   90.00
_cell.angle_beta   90.00
_cell.angle_gamma   90.00
#
_symmetry.space_group_name_H-M   'P 1'
#
loop_
_entity.id
_entity.type
_entity.pdbx_description
1 polymer ?
#
loop_
_entity_poly.entity_id
_entity_poly.type
_entity_poly.pdbx_seq_one_letter_code
_entity_poly.pdbx_strand_id
1 'polypeptide(L)'
;MEFNRHISRRLHEEHDATLTLWGRVESTLVAGKSDPALLKSAAASLSHELDVHFEFEEKELFPRLAAAGEADIGELLAEEHAAIRAAGRSFIELVRSDPDAAQLRPLALELAERLFSHVQKEEMSLLPMLEDLVDEEADGELTAAYTS
;
A
#
# COMPACT_ATOMS: atom_id res chain seq x y z
N MET A 1 11.72 4.36 11.47
CA MET A 1 11.51 5.81 11.65
C MET A 1 10.74 5.99 12.96
N GLU A 2 10.74 7.15 13.61
CA GLU A 2 9.91 7.38 14.80
C GLU A 2 8.80 8.37 14.43
N PHE A 3 7.54 7.97 14.61
CA PHE A 3 6.35 8.79 14.31
C PHE A 3 5.61 9.11 15.60
N ASN A 4 5.23 10.37 15.78
CA ASN A 4 4.49 10.85 16.95
C ASN A 4 2.98 10.64 16.78
N ARG A 5 2.45 10.75 15.56
CA ARG A 5 1.03 10.52 15.28
C ARG A 5 0.69 9.04 15.26
N HIS A 6 -0.43 8.68 15.87
CA HIS A 6 -0.95 7.33 15.88
C HIS A 6 -1.25 6.84 14.48
N ILE A 7 -1.84 7.70 13.63
CA ILE A 7 -2.14 7.32 12.26
C ILE A 7 -0.88 7.05 11.44
N SER A 8 0.16 7.90 11.55
CA SER A 8 1.43 7.69 10.84
C SER A 8 2.12 6.39 11.26
N ARG A 9 2.12 6.08 12.57
CA ARG A 9 2.64 4.78 13.05
C ARG A 9 1.85 3.61 12.48
N ARG A 10 0.52 3.72 12.42
CA ARG A 10 -0.32 2.64 11.90
C ARG A 10 -0.07 2.36 10.43
N LEU A 11 0.01 3.42 9.61
CA LEU A 11 0.34 3.30 8.18
C LEU A 11 1.75 2.71 8.00
N HIS A 12 2.72 3.17 8.79
CA HIS A 12 4.09 2.62 8.77
C HIS A 12 4.14 1.12 9.07
N GLU A 13 3.39 0.65 10.06
CA GLU A 13 3.32 -0.79 10.39
C GLU A 13 2.73 -1.62 9.24
N GLU A 14 1.75 -1.07 8.51
CA GLU A 14 1.15 -1.72 7.34
C GLU A 14 2.11 -1.74 6.15
N HIS A 15 2.80 -0.62 5.91
CA HIS A 15 3.87 -0.53 4.92
C HIS A 15 4.96 -1.57 5.17
N ASP A 16 5.47 -1.68 6.39
CA ASP A 16 6.47 -2.68 6.76
C ASP A 16 5.97 -4.12 6.51
N ALA A 17 4.70 -4.39 6.82
CA ALA A 17 4.08 -5.69 6.56
C ALA A 17 3.97 -5.98 5.04
N THR A 18 3.56 -4.99 4.25
CA THR A 18 3.47 -5.07 2.78
C THR A 18 4.84 -5.30 2.16
N LEU A 19 5.86 -4.51 2.52
CA LEU A 19 7.23 -4.67 2.03
C LEU A 19 7.81 -6.04 2.40
N THR A 20 7.57 -6.51 3.63
CA THR A 20 8.03 -7.83 4.09
C THR A 20 7.39 -8.96 3.28
N LEU A 21 6.07 -8.90 3.05
CA LEU A 21 5.35 -9.93 2.30
C LEU A 21 5.78 -9.95 0.83
N TRP A 22 5.80 -8.78 0.17
CA TRP A 22 6.11 -8.68 -1.25
C TRP A 22 7.59 -8.91 -1.55
N GLY A 23 8.51 -8.56 -0.63
CA GLY A 23 9.91 -8.93 -0.74
C GLY A 23 10.14 -10.45 -0.69
N ARG A 24 9.32 -11.17 0.10
CA ARG A 24 9.33 -12.65 0.10
C ARG A 24 8.78 -13.22 -1.20
N VAL A 25 7.69 -12.64 -1.73
CA VAL A 25 7.11 -13.03 -3.03
C VAL A 25 8.16 -12.88 -4.13
N GLU A 26 8.75 -11.69 -4.24
CA GLU A 26 9.77 -11.37 -5.23
C GLU A 26 10.96 -12.33 -5.13
N SER A 27 11.56 -12.46 -3.94
CA SER A 27 12.71 -13.34 -3.70
C SER A 27 12.42 -14.80 -4.09
N THR A 28 11.22 -15.29 -3.80
CA THR A 28 10.79 -16.66 -4.14
C THR A 28 10.72 -16.85 -5.67
N LEU A 29 10.09 -15.90 -6.37
CA LEU A 29 9.89 -15.96 -7.81
C LEU A 29 11.17 -15.69 -8.63
N VAL A 30 12.07 -14.85 -8.12
CA VAL A 30 13.41 -14.61 -8.70
C VAL A 30 14.27 -15.86 -8.58
N ALA A 31 14.17 -16.61 -7.48
CA ALA A 31 14.83 -17.90 -7.31
C ALA A 31 14.26 -19.03 -8.19
N GLY A 32 13.27 -18.74 -9.05
CA GLY A 32 12.61 -19.71 -9.92
C GLY A 32 11.73 -20.70 -9.15
N LYS A 33 11.37 -20.39 -7.90
CA LYS A 33 10.49 -21.20 -7.08
C LYS A 33 9.06 -20.67 -7.18
N SER A 34 8.12 -21.54 -6.84
CA SER A 34 6.71 -21.19 -6.65
C SER A 34 6.29 -21.56 -5.24
N ASP A 35 5.56 -20.66 -4.60
CA ASP A 35 4.87 -20.90 -3.34
C ASP A 35 3.42 -20.44 -3.48
N PRO A 36 2.49 -21.35 -3.84
CA PRO A 36 1.08 -21.01 -4.02
C PRO A 36 0.41 -20.47 -2.75
N ALA A 37 0.88 -20.88 -1.57
CA ALA A 37 0.34 -20.38 -0.30
C ALA A 37 0.76 -18.92 -0.08
N LEU A 38 2.03 -18.60 -0.37
CA LEU A 38 2.53 -17.23 -0.33
C LEU A 38 1.79 -16.31 -1.33
N LEU A 39 1.54 -16.78 -2.56
CA LEU A 39 0.79 -16.02 -3.56
C LEU A 39 -0.68 -15.79 -3.16
N LYS A 40 -1.32 -16.78 -2.53
CA LYS A 40 -2.67 -16.64 -1.96
C LYS A 40 -2.68 -15.65 -0.79
N SER A 41 -1.66 -15.68 0.06
CA SER A 41 -1.46 -14.70 1.13
C SER A 41 -1.26 -13.28 0.58
N ALA A 42 -0.45 -13.12 -0.46
CA ALA A 42 -0.23 -11.84 -1.13
C ALA A 42 -1.52 -11.29 -1.75
N ALA A 43 -2.32 -12.13 -2.40
CA ALA A 43 -3.61 -11.70 -2.96
C ALA A 43 -4.60 -11.26 -1.88
N ALA A 44 -4.64 -11.96 -0.74
CA ALA A 44 -5.49 -11.60 0.37
C ALA A 44 -5.08 -10.26 1.00
N SER A 45 -3.78 -10.07 1.26
CA SER A 45 -3.23 -8.82 1.79
C SER A 45 -3.47 -7.65 0.82
N LEU A 46 -3.23 -7.86 -0.47
CA LEU A 46 -3.40 -6.83 -1.48
C LEU A 46 -4.85 -6.32 -1.55
N SER A 47 -5.85 -7.18 -1.34
CA SER A 47 -7.24 -6.70 -1.31
C SER A 47 -7.47 -5.65 -0.22
N HIS A 48 -6.81 -5.78 0.94
CA HIS A 48 -6.90 -4.79 2.01
C HIS A 48 -6.22 -3.47 1.63
N GLU A 49 -5.02 -3.54 1.05
CA GLU A 49 -4.30 -2.35 0.55
C GLU A 49 -5.15 -1.55 -0.45
N LEU A 50 -5.73 -2.25 -1.44
CA LEU A 50 -6.46 -1.60 -2.54
C LEU A 50 -7.78 -0.96 -2.12
N ASP A 51 -8.48 -1.59 -1.16
CA ASP A 51 -9.85 -1.27 -0.82
C ASP A 51 -9.96 -0.48 0.50
N VAL A 52 -9.01 -0.63 1.44
CA VAL A 52 -9.07 0.05 2.75
C VAL A 52 -7.99 1.11 2.87
N HIS A 53 -6.72 0.73 2.68
CA HIS A 53 -5.59 1.66 2.84
C HIS A 53 -5.70 2.82 1.83
N PHE A 54 -5.73 2.50 0.53
CA PHE A 54 -5.84 3.54 -0.50
C PHE A 54 -7.12 4.37 -0.39
N GLU A 55 -8.24 3.75 0.03
CA GLU A 55 -9.50 4.48 0.19
C GLU A 55 -9.40 5.50 1.34
N PHE A 56 -8.77 5.12 2.45
CA PHE A 56 -8.54 6.02 3.56
C PHE A 56 -7.67 7.20 3.17
N GLU A 57 -6.53 6.96 2.51
CA GLU A 57 -5.62 8.03 2.11
C GLU A 57 -6.29 9.01 1.14
N GLU A 58 -6.99 8.49 0.14
CA GLU A 58 -7.69 9.31 -0.85
C GLU A 58 -8.84 10.13 -0.27
N LYS A 59 -9.55 9.60 0.72
CA LYS A 59 -10.70 10.28 1.34
C LYS A 59 -10.32 11.20 2.47
N GLU A 60 -9.29 10.86 3.24
CA GLU A 60 -8.97 11.55 4.47
C GLU A 60 -7.64 12.31 4.37
N LEU A 61 -6.57 11.69 3.88
CA LEU A 61 -5.23 12.28 3.93
C LEU A 61 -4.98 13.25 2.78
N PHE A 62 -5.23 12.84 1.54
CA PHE A 62 -4.95 13.67 0.36
C PHE A 62 -5.74 14.98 0.35
N PRO A 63 -7.03 15.03 0.77
CA PRO A 63 -7.74 16.31 0.89
C PRO A 63 -7.12 17.25 1.92
N ARG A 64 -6.56 16.73 3.02
CA ARG A 64 -5.87 17.53 4.05
C ARG A 64 -4.55 18.09 3.53
N LEU A 65 -3.78 17.28 2.79
CA LEU A 65 -2.58 17.74 2.09
C LEU A 65 -2.91 18.88 1.11
N ALA A 66 -3.95 18.70 0.28
CA ALA A 66 -4.37 19.72 -0.66
C ALA A 66 -4.81 21.01 0.05
N ALA A 67 -5.55 20.92 1.16
CA ALA A 67 -5.93 22.07 1.98
C ALA A 67 -4.73 22.80 2.60
N ALA A 68 -3.63 22.08 2.85
CA ALA A 68 -2.37 22.62 3.34
C ALA A 68 -1.45 23.18 2.23
N GLY A 69 -1.84 23.05 0.95
CA GLY A 69 -1.04 23.49 -0.20
C GLY A 69 -0.08 22.44 -0.75
N GLU A 70 -0.16 21.19 -0.27
CA GLU A 70 0.69 20.06 -0.66
C GLU A 70 -0.08 19.09 -1.58
N ALA A 71 -0.83 19.62 -2.57
CA ALA A 71 -1.67 18.79 -3.44
C ALA A 71 -0.85 17.84 -4.34
N ASP A 72 0.33 18.25 -4.78
CA ASP A 72 1.15 17.54 -5.78
C ASP A 72 1.47 16.10 -5.36
N ILE A 73 1.76 15.85 -4.07
CA ILE A 73 2.06 14.51 -3.58
C ILE A 73 0.82 13.62 -3.55
N GLY A 74 -0.34 14.16 -3.14
CA GLY A 74 -1.60 13.41 -3.12
C GLY A 74 -2.09 13.05 -4.51
N GLU A 75 -1.93 13.96 -5.48
CA GLU A 75 -2.26 13.69 -6.88
C GLU A 75 -1.37 12.60 -7.48
N LEU A 76 -0.05 12.66 -7.24
CA LEU A 76 0.89 11.63 -7.68
C LEU A 76 0.54 10.24 -7.10
N LEU A 77 0.31 10.16 -5.79
CA LEU A 77 0.00 8.89 -5.12
C LEU A 77 -1.35 8.32 -5.59
N ALA A 78 -2.37 9.17 -5.81
CA ALA A 78 -3.65 8.73 -6.35
C ALA A 78 -3.53 8.15 -7.79
N GLU A 79 -2.65 8.70 -8.63
CA GLU A 79 -2.35 8.12 -9.94
C GLU A 79 -1.69 6.74 -9.80
N GLU A 80 -0.77 6.58 -8.84
CA GLU A 80 -0.14 5.30 -8.53
C GLU A 80 -1.15 4.28 -8.00
N HIS A 81 -2.07 4.69 -7.10
CA HIS A 81 -3.16 3.85 -6.61
C HIS A 81 -4.01 3.31 -7.77
N ALA A 82 -4.37 4.16 -8.73
CA ALA A 82 -5.15 3.73 -9.88
C ALA A 82 -4.43 2.64 -10.69
N ALA A 83 -3.13 2.80 -10.92
CA ALA A 83 -2.31 1.81 -11.62
C ALA A 83 -2.15 0.50 -10.82
N ILE A 84 -1.89 0.61 -9.52
CA ILE A 84 -1.73 -0.54 -8.61
C ILE A 84 -3.05 -1.30 -8.49
N ARG A 85 -4.20 -0.62 -8.37
CA ARG A 85 -5.53 -1.26 -8.34
C ARG A 85 -5.79 -2.06 -9.61
N ALA A 86 -5.45 -1.54 -10.79
CA ALA A 86 -5.65 -2.24 -12.05
C ALA A 86 -4.82 -3.54 -12.11
N ALA A 87 -3.53 -3.47 -11.78
CA ALA A 87 -2.64 -4.63 -11.75
C ALA A 87 -3.06 -5.62 -10.64
N GLY A 88 -3.41 -5.09 -9.46
CA GLY A 88 -3.75 -5.88 -8.28
C GLY A 88 -5.05 -6.65 -8.42
N ARG A 89 -6.09 -6.04 -9.00
CA ARG A 89 -7.34 -6.74 -9.34
C ARG A 89 -7.09 -7.90 -10.30
N SER A 90 -6.28 -7.66 -11.34
CA SER A 90 -5.88 -8.72 -12.28
C SER A 90 -5.16 -9.87 -11.58
N PHE A 91 -4.30 -9.56 -10.61
CA PHE A 91 -3.56 -10.57 -9.83
C PHE A 91 -4.48 -11.37 -8.92
N ILE A 92 -5.36 -10.69 -8.19
CA ILE A 92 -6.32 -11.32 -7.28
C ILE A 92 -7.27 -12.25 -8.06
N GLU A 93 -7.79 -11.79 -9.21
CA GLU A 93 -8.63 -12.62 -10.09
C GLU A 93 -7.87 -13.83 -10.62
N LEU A 94 -6.62 -13.61 -11.07
CA LEU A 94 -5.80 -14.69 -11.57
C LEU A 94 -5.56 -15.72 -10.46
N VAL A 95 -5.15 -15.32 -9.25
CA VAL A 95 -4.98 -16.24 -8.10
C VAL A 95 -6.26 -17.02 -7.78
N ARG A 96 -7.45 -16.41 -7.87
CA ARG A 96 -8.73 -17.08 -7.65
C ARG A 96 -9.04 -18.16 -8.69
N SER A 97 -8.50 -18.04 -9.89
CA SER A 97 -8.67 -19.05 -10.96
C SER A 97 -7.77 -20.29 -10.81
N ASP A 98 -6.96 -20.35 -9.75
CA ASP A 98 -5.95 -21.40 -9.47
C ASP A 98 -4.99 -21.64 -10.66
N PRO A 99 -4.28 -20.58 -11.11
CA PRO A 99 -3.46 -20.59 -12.30
C PRO A 99 -2.10 -21.23 -12.00
N ASP A 100 -1.33 -21.58 -13.02
CA ASP A 100 0.06 -21.96 -12.80
C ASP A 100 0.86 -20.72 -12.34
N ALA A 101 1.81 -20.93 -11.44
CA ALA A 101 2.69 -19.90 -10.94
C ALA A 101 3.50 -19.21 -12.04
N ALA A 102 3.76 -19.90 -13.16
CA ALA A 102 4.37 -19.29 -14.34
C ALA A 102 3.52 -18.13 -14.91
N GLN A 103 2.19 -18.22 -14.82
CA GLN A 103 1.26 -17.18 -15.28
C GLN A 103 1.17 -16.02 -14.29
N LEU A 104 1.27 -16.29 -12.99
CA LEU A 104 1.26 -15.27 -11.94
C LEU A 104 2.57 -14.49 -11.83
N ARG A 105 3.69 -15.12 -12.15
CA ARG A 105 5.04 -14.57 -11.97
C ARG A 105 5.23 -13.14 -12.53
N PRO A 106 4.94 -12.85 -13.81
CA PRO A 106 5.18 -11.50 -14.34
C PRO A 106 4.38 -10.44 -13.59
N LEU A 107 3.11 -10.73 -13.28
CA LEU A 107 2.23 -9.79 -12.60
C LEU A 107 2.60 -9.60 -11.13
N ALA A 108 3.02 -10.66 -10.45
CA ALA A 108 3.50 -10.59 -9.06
C ALA A 108 4.80 -9.78 -8.94
N LEU A 109 5.71 -9.90 -9.91
CA LEU A 109 6.95 -9.11 -9.93
C LEU A 109 6.69 -7.63 -10.24
N GLU A 110 5.79 -7.34 -11.19
CA GLU A 110 5.35 -5.97 -11.44
C GLU A 110 4.71 -5.34 -10.19
N LEU A 111 3.82 -6.07 -9.51
CA LEU A 111 3.19 -5.58 -8.29
C LEU A 111 4.19 -5.35 -7.16
N ALA A 112 5.17 -6.24 -6.99
CA ALA A 112 6.24 -6.02 -6.02
C ALA A 112 6.94 -4.68 -6.30
N GLU A 113 7.43 -4.46 -7.52
CA GLU A 113 8.11 -3.22 -7.89
C GLU A 113 7.26 -1.97 -7.64
N ARG A 114 5.99 -2.00 -8.04
CA ARG A 114 5.07 -0.88 -7.84
C ARG A 114 4.83 -0.59 -6.36
N LEU A 115 4.55 -1.61 -5.56
CA LEU A 115 4.30 -1.46 -4.12
C LEU A 115 5.56 -0.97 -3.38
N PHE A 116 6.73 -1.52 -3.71
CA PHE A 116 8.01 -1.05 -3.15
C PHE A 116 8.24 0.44 -3.45
N SER A 117 8.04 0.85 -4.71
CA SER A 117 8.24 2.26 -5.10
C SER A 117 7.19 3.19 -4.49
N HIS A 118 5.95 2.73 -4.38
CA HIS A 118 4.84 3.50 -3.85
C HIS A 118 4.98 3.75 -2.34
N VAL A 119 5.13 2.66 -1.56
CA VAL A 119 5.37 2.73 -0.12
C VAL A 119 6.61 3.56 0.21
N GLN A 120 7.67 3.47 -0.59
CA GLN A 120 8.85 4.31 -0.38
C GLN A 120 8.54 5.81 -0.48
N LYS A 121 7.66 6.23 -1.38
CA LYS A 121 7.26 7.65 -1.49
C LYS A 121 6.43 8.07 -0.29
N GLU A 122 5.55 7.20 0.19
CA GLU A 122 4.72 7.50 1.35
C GLU A 122 5.57 7.64 2.62
N GLU A 123 6.44 6.67 2.87
CA GLU A 123 7.38 6.68 3.99
C GLU A 123 8.31 7.89 3.99
N MET A 124 8.73 8.33 2.80
CA MET A 124 9.74 9.39 2.66
C MET A 124 9.16 10.78 2.43
N SER A 125 7.87 10.89 2.13
CA SER A 125 7.25 12.17 1.81
C SER A 125 5.91 12.33 2.50
N LEU A 126 4.96 11.42 2.29
CA LEU A 126 3.62 11.54 2.87
C LEU A 126 3.66 11.53 4.42
N LEU A 127 4.21 10.47 5.03
CA LEU A 127 4.17 10.34 6.49
C LEU A 127 4.91 11.48 7.22
N PRO A 128 6.10 11.94 6.76
CA PRO A 128 6.72 13.15 7.31
C PRO A 128 5.84 14.39 7.23
N MET A 129 5.13 14.61 6.11
CA MET A 129 4.20 15.75 5.98
C MET A 129 3.02 15.63 6.95
N LEU A 130 2.50 14.42 7.19
CA LEU A 130 1.42 14.21 8.15
C LEU A 130 1.85 14.54 9.59
N GLU A 131 3.10 14.26 9.98
CA GLU A 131 3.59 14.61 11.32
C GLU A 131 3.51 16.12 11.60
N ASP A 132 3.74 16.94 10.58
CA ASP A 132 3.70 18.40 10.66
C ASP A 132 2.28 18.97 10.52
N LEU A 133 1.43 18.33 9.70
CA LEU A 133 0.09 18.83 9.36
C LEU A 133 -1.02 18.36 10.30
N VAL A 134 -0.88 17.18 10.89
CA VAL A 134 -1.89 16.58 11.76
C VAL A 134 -1.58 16.96 13.21
N ASP A 135 -2.55 17.57 13.89
CA ASP A 135 -2.48 17.81 15.33
C ASP A 135 -3.06 16.63 16.14
N GLU A 136 -3.03 16.71 17.47
CA GLU A 136 -3.49 15.61 18.34
C GLU A 136 -4.98 15.31 18.21
N GLU A 137 -5.81 16.32 17.92
CA GLU A 137 -7.26 16.14 17.76
C GLU A 137 -7.54 15.43 16.43
N ALA A 138 -6.95 15.93 15.34
CA ALA A 138 -7.06 15.31 14.01
C ALA A 138 -6.47 13.90 13.97
N ASP A 139 -5.37 13.62 14.66
CA ASP A 139 -4.79 12.27 14.77
C ASP A 139 -5.76 11.28 15.41
N GLY A 140 -6.48 11.72 16.46
CA GLY A 140 -7.52 10.92 17.10
C GLY A 140 -8.68 10.60 16.15
N GLU A 141 -9.15 11.59 15.40
CA GLU A 141 -10.22 11.41 14.41
C GLU A 141 -9.80 10.47 13.27
N LEU A 142 -8.61 10.68 12.71
CA LEU A 142 -8.07 9.86 11.62
C LEU A 142 -7.85 8.41 12.06
N THR A 143 -7.30 8.20 13.25
CA THR A 143 -7.11 6.85 13.81
C THR A 143 -8.45 6.14 14.01
N ALA A 144 -9.48 6.85 14.47
CA ALA A 144 -10.81 6.29 14.63
C ALA A 144 -11.45 5.95 13.27
N ALA A 145 -11.32 6.83 12.27
CA ALA A 145 -11.83 6.60 10.92
C ALA A 145 -11.13 5.42 10.23
N TYR A 146 -9.85 5.19 10.52
CA TYR A 146 -9.10 4.08 9.94
C TYR A 146 -9.44 2.71 10.56
N THR A 147 -9.96 2.71 11.79
CA THR A 147 -10.29 1.48 12.53
C THR A 147 -11.77 1.08 12.40
N SER A 148 -12.61 1.95 11.86
CA SER A 148 -14.07 1.76 11.75
C SER A 148 -14.49 0.95 10.52
#